data_AF-A0A2A4T313-F1
#
_entry.id   AF-A0A2A4T313-F1
#
_cell.length_a   1.000
_cell.length_b   1.000
_cell.length_c   1.000
_cell.angle_alpha   90.00
_cell.angle_beta   90.00
_cell.angle_gamma   90.00
#
_symmetry.space_group_name_H-M   'P 1'
#
loop_
_entity.id
_entity.type
_entity.pdbx_description
1 polymer ?
#
loop_
_entity_poly.entity_id
_entity_poly.type
_entity_poly.pdbx_seq_one_letter_code
_entity_poly.pdbx_strand_id
1 'polypeptide(L)'
;MKRTLLFFSALFATSTQANTDVLSVDPVMLSGSAFSFENDAKRYPKQSQFSIVHSVLMSSESGRRLAVVTIENKASGSRILQADHIMALFADGRRVHPLSFDEGIKLDDGEKRSLTLSFGENEYPILAVYTSLNE
;
A
#
# COMPACT_ATOMS: atom_id res chain seq x y z
N MET A 1 -67.29 7.31 17.75
CA MET A 1 -66.87 8.22 16.65
C MET A 1 -66.03 9.31 17.32
N LYS A 2 -64.77 9.63 17.01
CA LYS A 2 -63.94 9.44 15.81
C LYS A 2 -62.49 9.21 16.28
N ARG A 3 -61.79 8.31 15.58
CA ARG A 3 -60.34 8.09 15.66
C ARG A 3 -59.66 9.24 14.92
N THR A 4 -58.72 9.94 15.54
CA THR A 4 -57.85 10.87 14.83
C THR A 4 -56.45 10.28 14.82
N LEU A 5 -56.13 9.60 13.71
CA LEU A 5 -54.81 9.08 13.38
C LEU A 5 -54.07 10.20 12.65
N LEU A 6 -52.99 10.75 13.22
CA LEU A 6 -52.10 11.69 12.52
C LEU A 6 -50.80 10.96 12.18
N PHE A 7 -50.61 10.78 10.87
CA PHE A 7 -49.46 10.16 10.22
C PHE A 7 -48.18 10.96 10.51
N PHE A 8 -47.20 10.32 11.13
CA PHE A 8 -45.83 10.81 11.27
C PHE A 8 -45.06 10.39 10.01
N SER A 9 -44.98 11.27 9.00
CA SER A 9 -44.17 11.02 7.80
C SER A 9 -42.73 11.46 8.08
N ALA A 10 -41.87 10.51 8.47
CA ALA A 10 -40.44 10.74 8.61
C ALA A 10 -39.79 10.78 7.21
N LEU A 11 -39.31 11.96 6.81
CA LEU A 11 -38.42 12.08 5.65
C LEU A 11 -37.08 11.41 5.99
N PHE A 12 -36.81 10.27 5.37
CA PHE A 12 -35.45 9.75 5.26
C PHE A 12 -34.66 10.64 4.30
N ALA A 13 -33.84 11.53 4.86
CA ALA A 13 -32.81 12.20 4.09
C ALA A 13 -31.66 11.20 3.86
N THR A 14 -31.61 10.56 2.69
CA THR A 14 -30.43 9.80 2.28
C THR A 14 -29.38 10.79 1.79
N SER A 15 -28.34 11.03 2.60
CA SER A 15 -27.16 11.74 2.13
C SER A 15 -26.40 10.81 1.17
N THR A 16 -26.50 11.06 -0.13
CA THR A 16 -25.60 10.46 -1.12
C THR A 16 -24.23 11.11 -0.94
N GLN A 17 -23.35 10.45 -0.17
CA GLN A 17 -21.94 10.83 -0.11
C GLN A 17 -21.32 10.49 -1.47
N ALA A 18 -20.90 11.51 -2.24
CA ALA A 18 -20.06 11.28 -3.40
C ALA A 18 -18.74 10.67 -2.90
N ASN A 19 -18.28 9.58 -3.52
CA ASN A 19 -17.00 8.97 -3.16
C ASN A 19 -15.87 9.88 -3.66
N THR A 20 -15.48 10.85 -2.85
CA THR A 20 -14.43 11.84 -3.10
C THR A 20 -13.07 11.37 -2.61
N ASP A 21 -12.88 10.06 -2.43
CA ASP A 21 -11.67 9.48 -1.87
C ASP A 21 -10.51 9.51 -2.89
N VAL A 22 -9.95 10.70 -3.08
CA VAL A 22 -8.85 10.97 -4.00
C VAL A 22 -7.52 10.58 -3.34
N LEU A 23 -6.67 9.90 -4.10
CA LEU A 23 -5.30 9.61 -3.67
C LEU A 23 -4.44 10.87 -3.77
N SER A 24 -3.72 11.15 -2.70
CA SER A 24 -2.70 12.20 -2.60
C SER A 24 -1.33 11.55 -2.48
N VAL A 25 -0.30 12.21 -3.03
CA VAL A 25 1.09 11.80 -2.84
C VAL A 25 1.54 12.22 -1.45
N ASP A 26 2.09 11.28 -0.70
CA ASP A 26 2.60 11.55 0.64
C ASP A 26 3.91 12.35 0.54
N PRO A 27 4.15 13.29 1.48
CA PRO A 27 5.38 14.08 1.48
C PRO A 27 6.62 13.16 1.54
N VAL A 28 7.58 13.40 0.66
CA VAL A 28 8.86 12.69 0.68
C VAL A 28 9.64 13.13 1.92
N MET A 29 9.68 12.31 2.98
CA MET A 29 10.65 12.53 4.05
C MET A 29 12.05 12.23 3.50
N LEU A 30 12.93 13.22 3.55
CA LEU A 30 14.33 13.09 3.14
C LEU A 30 14.99 11.96 3.95
N SER A 31 15.45 10.95 3.23
CA SER A 31 16.10 9.74 3.74
C SER A 31 17.25 10.10 4.67
N GLY A 32 17.14 9.74 5.95
CA GLY A 32 18.20 10.01 6.93
C GLY A 32 18.08 9.27 8.26
N SER A 33 16.88 8.84 8.64
CA SER A 33 16.66 8.01 9.83
C SER A 33 16.29 6.59 9.41
N ALA A 34 17.21 5.64 9.64
CA ALA A 34 16.85 4.22 9.65
C ALA A 34 15.83 4.02 10.77
N PHE A 35 14.56 3.79 10.42
CA PHE A 35 13.50 3.56 11.40
C PHE A 35 13.85 2.32 12.23
N SER A 36 14.00 2.48 13.55
CA SER A 36 14.41 1.41 14.46
C SER A 36 13.21 0.85 15.22
N PHE A 37 12.21 0.36 14.48
CA PHE A 37 11.08 -0.36 15.08
C PHE A 37 11.47 -1.80 15.38
N GLU A 38 11.01 -2.30 16.53
CA GLU A 38 11.10 -3.73 16.87
C GLU A 38 10.48 -4.60 15.76
N ASN A 39 11.00 -5.84 15.63
CA ASN A 39 10.51 -6.82 14.66
C ASN A 39 10.38 -8.20 15.31
N ASP A 40 9.69 -8.27 16.45
CA ASP A 40 9.54 -9.52 17.21
C ASP A 40 8.89 -10.63 16.40
N ALA A 41 7.99 -10.27 15.49
CA ALA A 41 7.35 -11.17 14.54
C ALA A 41 8.30 -11.68 13.43
N LYS A 42 9.54 -11.17 13.36
CA LYS A 42 10.58 -11.52 12.38
C LYS A 42 10.05 -11.50 10.95
N ARG A 43 9.30 -10.44 10.61
CA ARG A 43 8.72 -10.26 9.28
C ARG A 43 9.72 -9.57 8.37
N TYR A 44 10.09 -10.24 7.28
CA TYR A 44 11.05 -9.74 6.29
C TYR A 44 10.53 -10.03 4.88
N PRO A 45 10.89 -9.23 3.86
CA PRO A 45 10.65 -9.59 2.48
C PRO A 45 11.33 -10.94 2.18
N LYS A 46 10.72 -11.73 1.30
CA LYS A 46 11.35 -12.94 0.79
C LYS A 46 12.64 -12.57 0.04
N GLN A 47 13.70 -13.31 0.36
CA GLN A 47 15.02 -13.14 -0.24
C GLN A 47 14.93 -13.26 -1.77
N SER A 48 15.35 -12.21 -2.46
CA SER A 48 15.32 -12.11 -3.92
C SER A 48 16.37 -11.13 -4.43
N GLN A 49 16.54 -11.08 -5.75
CA GLN A 49 17.43 -10.13 -6.43
C GLN A 49 16.66 -8.96 -7.05
N PHE A 50 15.50 -8.62 -6.48
CA PHE A 50 14.74 -7.45 -6.91
C PHE A 50 15.15 -6.25 -6.06
N SER A 51 15.36 -5.09 -6.68
CA SER A 51 15.52 -3.82 -5.95
C SER A 51 14.46 -2.82 -6.36
N ILE A 52 13.89 -2.12 -5.39
CA ILE A 52 13.12 -0.91 -5.65
C ILE A 52 14.12 0.23 -5.89
N VAL A 53 14.06 0.82 -7.08
CA VAL A 53 14.93 1.94 -7.50
C VAL A 53 14.21 3.29 -7.45
N HIS A 54 12.89 3.28 -7.37
CA HIS A 54 12.08 4.47 -7.18
C HIS A 54 10.78 4.09 -6.46
N SER A 55 10.28 4.98 -5.60
CA SER A 55 9.01 4.79 -4.90
C SER A 55 8.32 6.12 -4.65
N VAL A 56 7.00 6.13 -4.83
CA VAL A 56 6.11 7.22 -4.44
C VAL A 56 5.01 6.63 -3.56
N LEU A 57 4.91 7.12 -2.34
CA LEU A 57 3.87 6.71 -1.39
C LEU A 57 2.64 7.58 -1.60
N MET A 58 1.47 6.97 -1.47
CA MET A 58 0.20 7.66 -1.65
C MET A 58 -0.80 7.22 -0.60
N SER A 59 -1.65 8.14 -0.20
CA SER A 59 -2.75 7.85 0.70
C SER A 59 -4.02 8.61 0.34
N SER A 60 -5.15 8.18 0.90
CA SER A 60 -6.43 8.86 0.78
C SER A 60 -7.03 9.16 2.15
N GLU A 61 -8.06 9.99 2.19
CA GLU A 61 -8.73 10.38 3.43
C GLU A 61 -9.43 9.20 4.11
N SER A 62 -9.93 8.23 3.34
CA SER A 62 -10.48 6.97 3.87
C SER A 62 -9.42 6.07 4.52
N GLY A 63 -8.13 6.39 4.35
CA GLY A 63 -7.01 5.63 4.91
C GLY A 63 -6.42 4.60 3.94
N ARG A 64 -6.80 4.58 2.66
CA ARG A 64 -6.14 3.70 1.67
C ARG A 64 -4.66 4.03 1.58
N ARG A 65 -3.81 3.00 1.49
CA ARG A 65 -2.35 3.12 1.41
C ARG A 65 -1.83 2.41 0.18
N LEU A 66 -1.25 3.18 -0.73
CA LEU A 66 -0.70 2.68 -1.98
C LEU A 66 0.75 3.14 -2.15
N ALA A 67 1.48 2.43 -3.00
CA ALA A 67 2.78 2.88 -3.46
C ALA A 67 2.91 2.62 -4.96
N VAL A 68 3.40 3.60 -5.71
CA VAL A 68 3.97 3.35 -7.05
C VAL A 68 5.44 3.06 -6.85
N VAL A 69 5.90 1.88 -7.29
CA VAL A 69 7.30 1.48 -7.19
C VAL A 69 7.85 1.14 -8.56
N THR A 70 9.11 1.46 -8.82
CA THR A 70 9.87 0.91 -9.95
C THR A 70 10.82 -0.14 -9.42
N ILE A 71 10.63 -1.38 -9.88
CA ILE A 71 11.42 -2.54 -9.47
C ILE A 71 12.36 -2.94 -10.61
N GLU A 72 13.60 -3.26 -10.27
CA GLU A 72 14.62 -3.78 -11.18
C GLU A 72 14.98 -5.23 -10.80
N ASN A 73 15.10 -6.11 -11.79
CA ASN A 73 15.71 -7.42 -11.61
C ASN A 73 17.25 -7.32 -11.69
N LYS A 74 17.94 -7.57 -10.59
CA LYS A 74 19.41 -7.57 -10.49
C LYS A 74 20.04 -8.95 -10.70
N ALA A 75 19.25 -9.98 -11.00
CA ALA A 75 19.76 -11.32 -11.26
C ALA A 75 20.30 -11.45 -12.69
N SER A 76 21.28 -12.33 -12.86
CA SER A 76 21.61 -12.86 -14.19
C SER A 76 20.46 -13.77 -14.67
N GLY A 77 19.71 -13.29 -15.65
CA GLY A 77 18.54 -13.96 -16.24
C GLY A 77 17.19 -13.62 -15.59
N SER A 78 16.12 -14.15 -16.18
CA SER A 78 14.77 -13.74 -15.81
C SER A 78 14.31 -14.28 -14.45
N ARG A 79 13.47 -13.52 -13.76
CA ARG A 79 12.82 -13.91 -12.50
C ARG A 79 11.34 -13.54 -12.50
N ILE A 80 10.55 -14.26 -11.71
CA ILE A 80 9.13 -13.93 -11.48
C ILE A 80 9.07 -13.14 -10.17
N LEU A 81 8.54 -11.92 -10.26
CA LEU A 81 8.26 -11.08 -9.10
C LEU A 81 6.95 -11.56 -8.43
N GLN A 82 6.94 -11.56 -7.11
CA GLN A 82 5.84 -12.03 -6.27
C GLN A 82 5.62 -11.00 -5.16
N ALA A 83 4.41 -10.96 -4.60
CA ALA A 83 4.05 -10.02 -3.54
C ALA A 83 4.97 -10.14 -2.31
N ASP A 84 5.39 -11.36 -1.96
CA ASP A 84 6.23 -11.66 -0.80
C ASP A 84 7.66 -11.09 -0.92
N HIS A 85 8.12 -10.74 -2.12
CA HIS A 85 9.40 -10.05 -2.33
C HIS A 85 9.38 -8.57 -1.91
N ILE A 86 8.20 -8.00 -1.66
CA ILE A 86 8.00 -6.57 -1.36
C ILE A 86 7.33 -6.43 0.00
N MET A 87 7.76 -5.44 0.78
CA MET A 87 7.21 -5.14 2.08
C MET A 87 7.06 -3.63 2.27
N ALA A 88 5.96 -3.20 2.87
CA ALA A 88 5.82 -1.86 3.44
C ALA A 88 6.14 -1.88 4.95
N LEU A 89 6.81 -0.84 5.44
CA LEU A 89 6.91 -0.50 6.87
C LEU A 89 5.93 0.62 7.16
N PHE A 90 5.03 0.40 8.11
CA PHE A 90 4.08 1.39 8.61
C PHE A 90 4.63 2.15 9.80
N ALA A 91 4.05 3.32 10.09
CA ALA A 91 4.49 4.19 11.20
C ALA A 91 4.28 3.61 12.61
N ASP A 92 3.53 2.52 12.73
CA ASP A 92 3.38 1.73 13.96
C ASP A 92 4.35 0.54 14.03
N GLY A 93 5.31 0.46 13.11
CA GLY A 93 6.31 -0.61 13.05
C GLY A 93 5.81 -1.91 12.39
N ARG A 94 4.53 -2.01 12.03
CA ARG A 94 4.05 -3.18 11.27
C ARG A 94 4.71 -3.22 9.91
N ARG A 95 5.06 -4.45 9.51
CA ARG A 95 5.59 -4.76 8.19
C ARG A 95 4.50 -5.50 7.44
N VAL A 96 4.15 -5.15 6.20
CA VAL A 96 3.00 -5.75 5.49
C VAL A 96 3.35 -5.98 4.00
N HIS A 97 2.96 -7.13 3.43
CA HIS A 97 3.07 -7.36 1.99
C HIS A 97 1.92 -6.68 1.24
N PRO A 98 2.06 -6.35 -0.05
CA PRO A 98 0.93 -5.87 -0.85
C PRO A 98 -0.25 -6.86 -0.79
N LEU A 99 -1.48 -6.34 -0.62
CA LEU A 99 -2.69 -7.15 -0.54
C LEU A 99 -3.11 -7.71 -1.91
N SER A 100 -2.88 -6.94 -2.97
CA SER A 100 -3.17 -7.30 -4.35
C SER A 100 -1.91 -7.21 -5.18
N PHE A 101 -1.64 -8.24 -5.98
CA PHE A 101 -0.45 -8.31 -6.82
C PHE A 101 -0.75 -9.16 -8.05
N ASP A 102 -0.38 -8.68 -9.23
CA ASP A 102 -0.57 -9.44 -10.46
C ASP A 102 0.38 -10.64 -10.46
N GLU A 103 -0.16 -11.82 -10.76
CA GLU A 103 0.66 -13.03 -10.85
C GLU A 103 1.47 -13.08 -12.14
N GLY A 104 2.60 -13.78 -12.10
CA GLY A 104 3.38 -14.08 -13.32
C GLY A 104 4.15 -12.88 -13.89
N ILE A 105 4.37 -11.81 -13.13
CA ILE A 105 5.23 -10.68 -13.55
C ILE A 105 6.66 -11.18 -13.72
N LYS A 106 7.01 -11.58 -14.94
CA LYS A 106 8.38 -11.92 -15.33
C LYS A 106 9.15 -10.65 -15.68
N LEU A 107 10.34 -10.53 -15.13
CA LEU A 107 11.32 -9.50 -15.46
C LEU A 107 12.59 -10.18 -15.97
N ASP A 108 13.09 -9.75 -17.12
CA ASP A 108 14.39 -10.18 -17.65
C ASP A 108 15.55 -9.49 -16.90
N ASP A 109 16.79 -9.87 -17.24
CA ASP A 109 18.00 -9.30 -16.61
C ASP A 109 18.06 -7.78 -16.81
N GLY A 110 18.21 -7.03 -15.72
CA GLY A 110 18.26 -5.57 -15.71
C GLY A 110 16.92 -4.89 -16.04
N GLU A 111 15.86 -5.66 -16.28
CA GLU A 111 14.56 -5.10 -16.64
C GLU A 111 13.97 -4.31 -15.45
N LYS A 112 13.43 -3.13 -15.76
CA LYS A 112 12.70 -2.28 -14.82
C LYS A 112 11.22 -2.26 -15.15
N ARG A 113 10.37 -2.37 -14.14
CA ARG A 113 8.92 -2.22 -14.29
C ARG A 113 8.33 -1.44 -13.14
N SER A 114 7.44 -0.50 -13.48
CA SER A 114 6.66 0.26 -12.50
C SER A 114 5.35 -0.46 -12.19
N LEU A 115 5.01 -0.55 -10.91
CA LEU A 115 3.82 -1.21 -10.39
C LEU A 115 3.13 -0.31 -9.37
N THR A 116 1.81 -0.35 -9.34
CA THR A 116 1.02 0.23 -8.25
C THR A 116 0.65 -0.87 -7.26
N LEU A 117 1.10 -0.73 -6.03
CA LEU A 117 0.88 -1.68 -4.94
C LEU A 117 -0.16 -1.12 -3.97
N SER A 118 -1.11 -1.95 -3.56
CA SER A 118 -2.07 -1.63 -2.49
C SER A 118 -1.70 -2.38 -1.22
N PHE A 119 -1.71 -1.67 -0.09
CA PHE A 119 -1.52 -2.23 1.25
C PHE A 119 -2.80 -2.14 2.10
N GLY A 120 -3.94 -1.84 1.47
CA GLY A 120 -5.25 -1.74 2.11
C GLY A 120 -5.50 -0.41 2.80
N GLU A 121 -6.48 -0.42 3.70
CA GLU A 121 -6.84 0.73 4.53
C GLU A 121 -6.12 0.66 5.88
N ASN A 122 -5.55 1.78 6.31
CA ASN A 122 -4.78 1.87 7.56
C ASN A 122 -4.72 3.31 8.07
N GLU A 123 -4.87 3.49 9.37
CA GLU A 123 -4.71 4.80 10.03
C GLU A 123 -3.26 5.29 10.00
N TYR A 124 -2.29 4.36 10.02
CA TYR A 124 -0.86 4.70 9.99
C TYR A 124 -0.37 4.85 8.53
N PRO A 125 0.45 5.88 8.23
CA PRO A 125 1.06 6.02 6.92
C PRO A 125 2.14 4.95 6.68
N ILE A 126 2.42 4.70 5.41
CA ILE A 126 3.61 3.94 5.00
C ILE A 126 4.82 4.87 5.17
N LEU A 127 5.88 4.36 5.78
CA LEU A 127 7.15 5.05 5.93
C LEU A 127 8.17 4.63 4.87
N ALA A 128 8.13 3.37 4.45
CA ALA A 128 9.02 2.82 3.44
C ALA A 128 8.38 1.63 2.73
N VAL A 129 8.78 1.40 1.47
CA VAL A 129 8.54 0.14 0.74
C VAL A 129 9.87 -0.38 0.27
N TYR A 130 10.17 -1.65 0.56
CA TYR A 130 11.49 -2.24 0.39
C TYR A 130 11.40 -3.71 -0.03
N THR A 131 12.48 -4.20 -0.61
CA THR A 131 12.77 -5.62 -0.84
C THR A 131 13.91 -6.05 0.07
N SER A 132 14.30 -7.33 0.00
CA SER A 132 15.47 -7.84 0.73
C SER A 132 16.82 -7.20 0.32
N LEU A 133 16.88 -6.50 -0.82
CA LEU A 133 18.09 -5.76 -1.25
C LEU A 133 18.10 -4.29 -0.80
N ASN A 134 16.95 -3.78 -0.32
CA ASN A 134 16.79 -2.39 0.10
C ASN A 134 16.67 -2.24 1.63
N GLU A 135 16.66 -3.35 2.36
CA GLU A 135 16.75 -3.36 3.84
C GLU A 135 18.13 -2.89 4.30
#